data_AF-A0A6V8I900-F1
#
_entry.id   AF-A0A6V8I900-F1
#
_cell.length_a   1.000
_cell.length_b   1.000
_cell.length_c   1.000
_cell.angle_alpha   90.00
_cell.angle_beta   90.00
_cell.angle_gamma   90.00
#
_symmetry.space_group_name_H-M   'P 1'
#
loop_
_entity.id
_entity.type
_entity.pdbx_description
1 polymer ?
#
loop_
_entity_poly.entity_id
_entity_poly.type
_entity_poly.pdbx_seq_one_letter_code
_entity_poly.pdbx_strand_id
1 'polypeptide(L)'
;MKWKTFTPNQAAVLWLMREHGPAVFRDGFRRLSWAVKPGEGLTIDGPSLIRDALLARGLIAASANGHELTALGRQAAPSQKGMPQRVAETRLQLDPVWLTDEQMQAVSEWFPRPHGKPRLDDRAILSGIVMVLRENLMWQQAPAVFGGEMALRRRWNQWGAAGVLDAVFGHLFEPTSNGPRLVVTDTMLTNNTSGRRAVALGWFETIISAEEMEAA
;
A
#
# COMPACT_ATOMS: atom_id res chain seq x y z
N MET A 1 21.72 -14.34 -29.61
CA MET A 1 21.31 -14.30 -28.18
C MET A 1 19.95 -13.62 -28.11
N LYS A 2 18.85 -14.38 -27.94
CA LYS A 2 17.48 -13.85 -27.95
C LYS A 2 17.20 -13.22 -26.59
N TRP A 3 17.15 -11.88 -26.51
CA TRP A 3 16.77 -11.22 -25.27
C TRP A 3 15.27 -11.39 -25.09
N LYS A 4 14.86 -12.11 -24.04
CA LYS A 4 13.47 -12.20 -23.60
C LYS A 4 13.00 -10.78 -23.27
N THR A 5 11.85 -10.42 -23.85
CA THR A 5 11.09 -9.18 -23.67
C THR A 5 11.09 -8.69 -22.22
N PHE A 6 11.06 -7.37 -22.01
CA PHE A 6 10.87 -6.77 -20.69
C PHE A 6 9.70 -7.40 -19.95
N THR A 7 9.84 -7.58 -18.63
CA THR A 7 8.66 -7.87 -17.80
C THR A 7 7.66 -6.71 -17.91
N PRO A 8 6.35 -6.93 -17.68
CA PRO A 8 5.36 -5.85 -17.72
C PRO A 8 5.72 -4.65 -16.83
N ASN A 9 6.29 -4.90 -15.65
CA ASN A 9 6.75 -3.84 -14.73
C ASN A 9 7.98 -3.09 -15.25
N GLN A 10 8.96 -3.77 -15.85
CA GLN A 10 10.13 -3.11 -16.46
C GLN A 10 9.69 -2.25 -17.65
N ALA A 11 8.80 -2.75 -18.50
CA ALA A 11 8.25 -1.99 -19.62
C ALA A 11 7.46 -0.76 -19.14
N ALA A 12 6.67 -0.91 -18.07
CA ALA A 12 5.93 0.17 -17.44
C ALA A 12 6.86 1.27 -16.90
N VAL A 13 7.93 0.90 -16.18
CA VAL A 13 8.92 1.85 -15.67
C VAL A 13 9.63 2.61 -16.79
N LEU A 14 10.06 1.92 -17.84
CA LEU A 14 10.72 2.56 -18.99
C LEU A 14 9.77 3.53 -19.72
N TRP A 15 8.49 3.16 -19.89
CA TRP A 15 7.47 4.04 -20.45
C TRP A 15 7.29 5.29 -19.57
N LEU A 16 7.12 5.10 -18.26
CA LEU A 16 6.94 6.20 -17.30
C LEU A 16 8.10 7.20 -17.32
N MET A 17 9.34 6.71 -17.29
CA MET A 17 10.52 7.56 -17.32
C MET A 17 10.68 8.30 -18.65
N ARG A 18 10.18 7.75 -19.76
CA ARG A 18 10.19 8.47 -21.04
C ARG A 18 9.18 9.62 -21.03
N GLU A 19 7.98 9.37 -20.54
CA GLU A 19 6.90 10.37 -20.56
C GLU A 19 7.07 11.46 -19.50
N HIS A 20 7.63 11.13 -18.33
CA HIS A 20 7.72 12.04 -17.19
C HIS A 20 9.15 12.45 -16.81
N GLY A 21 10.17 11.91 -17.48
CA GLY A 21 11.58 12.24 -17.24
C GLY A 21 12.22 11.45 -16.09
N PRO A 22 13.23 12.01 -15.41
CA PRO A 22 13.94 11.33 -14.34
C PRO A 22 13.03 10.84 -13.21
N ALA A 23 13.35 9.68 -12.67
CA ALA A 23 12.60 9.03 -11.61
C ALA A 23 13.43 8.85 -10.33
N VAL A 24 12.81 9.16 -9.19
CA VAL A 24 13.29 8.75 -7.88
C VAL A 24 12.70 7.37 -7.57
N PHE A 25 13.56 6.36 -7.43
CA PHE A 25 13.16 5.02 -7.02
C PHE A 25 13.19 4.91 -5.51
N ARG A 26 12.06 4.51 -4.90
CA ARG A 26 11.99 4.19 -3.48
C ARG A 26 11.89 2.67 -3.32
N ASP A 27 12.78 2.11 -2.50
CA ASP A 27 12.90 0.68 -2.28
C ASP A 27 12.01 0.19 -1.12
N GLY A 28 11.88 -1.13 -0.99
CA GLY A 28 11.16 -1.80 0.09
C GLY A 28 9.70 -2.13 -0.24
N PHE A 29 9.17 -1.58 -1.32
CA PHE A 29 7.78 -1.80 -1.74
C PHE A 29 7.65 -3.14 -2.44
N ARG A 30 6.54 -3.86 -2.16
CA ARG A 30 6.29 -5.17 -2.78
C ARG A 30 5.61 -5.07 -4.14
N ARG A 31 4.76 -4.05 -4.31
CA ARG A 31 4.07 -3.76 -5.57
C ARG A 31 4.70 -2.53 -6.21
N LEU A 32 4.76 -2.54 -7.55
CA LEU A 32 5.12 -1.36 -8.32
C LEU A 32 3.99 -0.34 -8.15
N SER A 33 4.31 0.85 -7.65
CA SER A 33 3.43 2.01 -7.70
C SER A 33 4.17 3.25 -8.17
N TRP A 34 3.46 4.23 -8.71
CA TRP A 34 4.10 5.48 -9.13
C TRP A 34 3.17 6.68 -8.93
N ALA A 35 3.81 7.85 -8.80
CA ALA A 35 3.16 9.14 -8.72
C ALA A 35 4.02 10.20 -9.40
N VAL A 36 3.38 11.24 -9.94
CA VAL A 36 4.07 12.44 -10.44
C VAL A 36 3.63 13.60 -9.56
N LYS A 37 4.58 14.19 -8.85
CA LYS A 37 4.33 15.31 -7.95
C LYS A 37 4.89 16.60 -8.53
N PRO A 38 4.17 17.73 -8.43
CA PRO A 38 4.69 19.04 -8.81
C PRO A 38 5.99 19.34 -8.04
N GLY A 39 7.06 19.71 -8.75
CA GLY A 39 8.36 20.06 -8.15
C GLY A 39 9.25 18.89 -7.75
N GLU A 40 8.70 17.71 -7.42
CA GLU A 40 9.47 16.51 -7.05
C GLU A 40 9.69 15.53 -8.23
N GLY A 41 8.90 15.64 -9.30
CA GLY A 41 9.03 14.78 -10.49
C GLY A 41 8.39 13.40 -10.33
N LEU A 42 8.85 12.44 -11.13
CA LEU A 42 8.34 11.07 -11.12
C LEU A 42 8.93 10.29 -9.93
N THR A 43 8.06 9.74 -9.09
CA THR A 43 8.44 8.78 -8.04
C THR A 43 7.95 7.39 -8.43
N ILE A 44 8.85 6.40 -8.35
CA ILE A 44 8.53 4.99 -8.59
C ILE A 44 8.86 4.21 -7.33
N ASP A 45 7.82 3.61 -6.77
CA ASP A 45 7.91 2.71 -5.63
C ASP A 45 7.87 1.29 -6.14
N GLY A 46 8.76 0.43 -5.70
CA GLY A 46 8.64 -0.98 -6.06
C GLY A 46 9.74 -1.85 -5.49
N PRO A 47 9.73 -3.13 -5.86
CA PRO A 47 10.84 -4.01 -5.56
C PRO A 47 12.12 -3.47 -6.21
N SER A 48 13.20 -3.34 -5.43
CA SER A 48 14.50 -2.83 -5.90
C SER A 48 15.01 -3.58 -7.14
N LEU A 49 14.67 -4.87 -7.23
CA LEU A 49 14.93 -5.76 -8.36
C LEU A 49 14.56 -5.16 -9.73
N ILE A 50 13.52 -4.32 -9.81
CA ILE A 50 13.15 -3.68 -11.08
C ILE A 50 14.21 -2.65 -11.47
N ARG A 51 14.55 -1.72 -10.57
CA ARG A 51 15.58 -0.70 -10.81
C ARG A 51 16.92 -1.34 -11.09
N ASP A 52 17.34 -2.29 -10.26
CA ASP A 52 18.64 -2.95 -10.34
C ASP A 52 18.79 -3.71 -11.67
N ALA A 53 17.70 -4.35 -12.13
CA ALA A 53 17.65 -5.00 -13.42
C ALA A 53 17.75 -4.03 -14.61
N LEU A 54 17.24 -2.81 -14.49
CA LEU A 54 17.35 -1.79 -15.54
C LEU A 54 18.75 -1.15 -15.55
N LEU A 55 19.35 -0.91 -14.38
CA LEU A 55 20.73 -0.46 -14.21
C LEU A 55 21.72 -1.46 -14.79
N ALA A 56 21.57 -2.76 -14.44
CA ALA A 56 22.45 -3.83 -14.95
C ALA A 56 22.39 -3.99 -16.48
N ARG A 57 21.29 -3.55 -17.11
CA ARG A 57 21.13 -3.53 -18.57
C ARG A 57 21.59 -2.21 -19.22
N GLY A 58 22.06 -1.25 -18.44
CA GLY A 58 22.45 0.08 -18.92
C GLY A 58 21.29 0.90 -19.49
N LEU A 59 20.05 0.58 -19.11
CA LEU A 59 18.85 1.27 -19.62
C LEU A 59 18.57 2.57 -18.87
N ILE A 60 18.97 2.62 -17.60
CA ILE A 60 18.92 3.82 -16.76
C ILE A 60 20.29 4.07 -16.14
N ALA A 61 20.54 5.32 -15.75
CA ALA A 61 21.74 5.74 -15.05
C ALA A 61 21.38 6.72 -13.92
N ALA A 62 22.24 6.82 -12.89
CA ALA A 62 22.06 7.79 -11.82
C ALA A 62 22.18 9.23 -12.37
N SER A 63 21.37 10.13 -11.84
CA SER A 63 21.35 11.55 -12.18
C SER A 63 21.17 12.40 -10.91
N ALA A 64 21.26 13.73 -11.04
CA ALA A 64 21.06 14.64 -9.91
C ALA A 64 19.67 14.52 -9.25
N ASN A 65 18.66 14.09 -10.03
CA ASN A 65 17.26 13.97 -9.60
C ASN A 65 16.81 12.50 -9.49
N GLY A 66 17.73 11.59 -9.16
CA GLY A 66 17.46 10.15 -9.04
C GLY A 66 18.07 9.37 -10.20
N HIS A 67 17.25 8.90 -11.13
CA HIS A 67 17.69 8.10 -12.28
C HIS A 67 17.07 8.61 -13.58
N GLU A 68 17.82 8.59 -14.67
CA GLU A 68 17.34 8.97 -15.99
C GLU A 68 17.53 7.85 -17.00
N LEU A 69 16.75 7.88 -18.09
CA LEU A 69 16.94 6.95 -19.20
C LEU A 69 18.25 7.27 -19.93
N THR A 70 19.03 6.24 -20.22
CA THR A 70 20.17 6.36 -21.14
C THR A 70 19.67 6.45 -22.59
N ALA A 71 20.56 6.68 -23.55
CA ALA A 71 20.21 6.60 -24.97
C ALA A 71 19.63 5.22 -25.33
N LEU A 72 20.22 4.14 -24.80
CA LEU A 72 19.74 2.78 -24.96
C LEU A 72 18.35 2.60 -24.32
N GLY A 73 18.15 3.12 -23.11
CA GLY A 73 16.86 3.11 -22.43
C GLY A 73 15.76 3.79 -23.22
N ARG A 74 16.04 4.97 -23.81
CA ARG A 74 15.07 5.71 -24.64
C ARG A 74 14.67 4.94 -25.89
N GLN A 75 15.62 4.27 -26.54
CA GLN A 75 15.34 3.43 -27.72
C GLN A 75 14.54 2.17 -27.35
N ALA A 76 14.79 1.62 -26.17
CA ALA A 76 14.13 0.42 -25.67
C ALA A 76 12.73 0.68 -25.07
N ALA A 77 12.44 1.91 -24.62
CA ALA A 77 11.19 2.25 -23.96
C ALA A 77 9.98 2.11 -24.92
N PRO A 78 8.86 1.47 -24.49
CA PRO A 78 7.70 1.22 -25.37
C PRO A 78 7.12 2.49 -26.00
N SER A 79 7.08 2.63 -27.33
CA SER A 79 6.68 3.86 -28.08
C SER A 79 5.18 4.14 -28.20
N GLN A 80 4.34 3.42 -27.47
CA GLN A 80 2.90 3.59 -27.50
C GLN A 80 2.47 4.99 -27.02
N LYS A 81 1.66 5.68 -27.84
CA LYS A 81 1.15 7.06 -27.65
C LYS A 81 0.09 7.23 -26.54
N GLY A 82 -0.16 6.21 -25.73
CA GLY A 82 -1.10 6.25 -24.62
C GLY A 82 -0.60 5.41 -23.45
N MET A 83 -1.11 5.67 -22.25
CA MET A 83 -0.71 4.96 -21.05
C MET A 83 -1.01 3.47 -21.18
N PRO A 84 0.01 2.58 -21.13
CA PRO A 84 -0.22 1.15 -21.12
C PRO A 84 -1.09 0.75 -19.93
N GLN A 85 -1.94 -0.26 -20.10
CA GLN A 85 -2.80 -0.77 -19.02
C GLN A 85 -2.01 -1.07 -17.74
N ARG A 86 -0.82 -1.70 -17.88
CA ARG A 86 0.03 -2.00 -16.73
C ARG A 86 0.51 -0.76 -15.98
N VAL A 87 0.76 0.34 -16.70
CA VAL A 87 1.12 1.62 -16.07
C VAL A 87 -0.09 2.18 -15.33
N ALA A 88 -1.29 2.11 -15.91
CA ALA A 88 -2.52 2.53 -15.24
C ALA A 88 -2.79 1.72 -13.95
N GLU A 89 -2.67 0.39 -14.01
CA GLU A 89 -2.82 -0.52 -12.85
C GLU A 89 -1.84 -0.25 -11.70
N THR A 90 -0.67 0.33 -12.02
CA THR A 90 0.37 0.63 -11.04
C THR A 90 0.37 2.10 -10.64
N ARG A 91 -0.57 2.91 -11.11
CA ARG A 91 -0.69 4.28 -10.64
C ARG A 91 -1.21 4.25 -9.22
N LEU A 92 -0.57 4.96 -8.30
CA LEU A 92 -1.06 5.08 -6.92
C LEU A 92 -2.29 6.02 -6.87
N GLN A 93 -3.39 5.62 -7.50
CA GLN A 93 -4.72 6.21 -7.32
C GLN A 93 -5.46 5.34 -6.32
N LEU A 94 -5.18 5.57 -5.05
CA LEU A 94 -5.91 4.94 -3.96
C LEU A 94 -7.10 5.84 -3.65
N ASP A 95 -8.29 5.47 -4.14
CA ASP A 95 -9.52 6.12 -3.74
C ASP A 95 -9.77 5.81 -2.26
N PRO A 96 -9.87 6.84 -1.38
CA PRO A 96 -10.07 6.62 0.04
C PRO A 96 -11.37 5.85 0.31
N VAL A 97 -11.24 4.64 0.86
CA VAL A 97 -12.39 3.86 1.35
C VAL A 97 -12.55 4.14 2.84
N TRP A 98 -13.73 4.62 3.21
CA TRP A 98 -14.08 4.93 4.60
C TRP A 98 -14.93 3.82 5.19
N LEU A 99 -14.70 3.51 6.46
CA LEU A 99 -15.63 2.67 7.22
C LEU A 99 -16.97 3.40 7.39
N THR A 100 -18.06 2.65 7.28
CA THR A 100 -19.41 3.19 7.38
C THR A 100 -19.75 3.60 8.81
N ASP A 101 -20.85 4.33 8.98
CA ASP A 101 -21.37 4.68 10.30
C ASP A 101 -21.68 3.43 11.12
N GLU A 102 -22.30 2.42 10.50
CA GLU A 102 -22.67 1.16 11.15
C GLU A 102 -21.44 0.38 11.60
N GLN A 103 -20.41 0.29 10.74
CA GLN A 103 -19.14 -0.35 11.07
C GLN A 103 -18.46 0.35 12.24
N MET A 104 -18.45 1.68 12.25
CA MET A 104 -17.87 2.45 13.34
C MET A 104 -18.67 2.32 14.63
N GLN A 105 -20.00 2.26 14.56
CA GLN A 105 -20.85 2.04 15.72
C GLN A 105 -20.58 0.68 16.35
N ALA A 106 -20.47 -0.37 15.54
CA ALA A 106 -20.22 -1.75 15.98
C ALA A 106 -18.92 -1.92 16.78
N VAL A 107 -17.90 -1.10 16.50
CA VAL A 107 -16.59 -1.19 17.15
C VAL A 107 -16.30 -0.03 18.12
N SER A 108 -17.25 0.87 18.31
CA SER A 108 -17.04 2.14 19.02
C SER A 108 -16.64 1.97 20.49
N GLU A 109 -17.12 0.92 21.16
CA GLU A 109 -16.88 0.65 22.58
C GLU A 109 -15.44 0.25 22.91
N TRP A 110 -14.72 -0.29 21.92
CA TRP A 110 -13.34 -0.77 22.07
C TRP A 110 -12.32 0.37 22.01
N PHE A 111 -12.69 1.51 21.42
CA PHE A 111 -11.80 2.66 21.40
C PHE A 111 -11.59 3.19 22.83
N PRO A 112 -10.36 3.57 23.19
CA PRO A 112 -10.09 4.19 24.49
C PRO A 112 -11.02 5.39 24.70
N ARG A 113 -11.46 5.70 25.91
CA ARG A 113 -12.26 6.92 26.14
C ARG A 113 -11.41 8.18 25.88
N PRO A 114 -11.96 9.25 25.30
CA PRO A 114 -11.21 10.48 25.07
C PRO A 114 -10.82 11.14 26.40
N HIS A 115 -9.55 11.54 26.55
CA HIS A 115 -9.07 12.35 27.66
C HIS A 115 -8.36 13.58 27.09
N GLY A 116 -8.82 14.78 27.46
CA GLY A 116 -8.20 16.04 27.03
C GLY A 116 -8.43 16.40 25.56
N LYS A 117 -7.35 16.72 24.84
CA LYS A 117 -7.36 17.33 23.49
C LYS A 117 -8.13 16.47 22.47
N PRO A 118 -8.86 17.08 21.50
CA PRO A 118 -9.60 16.33 20.47
C PRO A 118 -8.67 15.36 19.73
N ARG A 119 -9.10 14.10 19.60
CA ARG A 119 -8.34 13.09 18.86
C ARG A 119 -8.39 13.38 17.36
N LEU A 120 -7.36 12.93 16.65
CA LEU A 120 -7.51 12.64 15.23
C LEU A 120 -8.72 11.71 15.06
N ASP A 121 -9.53 11.96 14.04
CA ASP A 121 -10.74 11.18 13.76
C ASP A 121 -10.43 9.67 13.75
N ASP A 122 -10.97 8.96 14.75
CA ASP A 122 -10.71 7.52 14.93
C ASP A 122 -11.25 6.73 13.71
N ARG A 123 -12.30 7.23 13.02
CA ARG A 123 -12.75 6.68 11.73
C ARG A 123 -11.68 6.82 10.66
N ALA A 124 -11.07 7.99 10.52
CA ALA A 124 -10.03 8.24 9.54
C ALA A 124 -8.81 7.34 9.77
N ILE A 125 -8.35 7.24 11.02
CA ILE A 125 -7.23 6.38 11.39
C ILE A 125 -7.56 4.90 11.12
N LEU A 126 -8.72 4.42 11.57
CA LEU A 126 -9.07 3.01 11.40
C LEU A 126 -9.26 2.67 9.92
N SER A 127 -9.92 3.53 9.15
CA SER A 127 -10.08 3.37 7.69
C SER A 127 -8.72 3.30 6.99
N GLY A 128 -7.78 4.17 7.38
CA GLY A 128 -6.41 4.14 6.84
C GLY A 128 -5.64 2.87 7.21
N ILE A 129 -5.78 2.36 8.44
CA ILE A 129 -5.17 1.10 8.87
C ILE A 129 -5.75 -0.08 8.06
N VAL A 130 -7.07 -0.14 7.93
CA VAL A 130 -7.77 -1.18 7.15
C VAL A 130 -7.29 -1.16 5.70
N MET A 131 -7.23 0.01 5.08
CA MET A 131 -6.76 0.14 3.70
C MET A 131 -5.30 -0.33 3.55
N VAL A 132 -4.43 0.01 4.51
CA VAL A 132 -3.03 -0.45 4.50
C VAL A 132 -2.93 -1.97 4.54
N LEU A 133 -3.76 -2.64 5.34
CA LEU A 133 -3.77 -4.09 5.42
C LEU A 133 -4.38 -4.73 4.17
N ARG A 134 -5.57 -4.27 3.76
CA ARG A 134 -6.34 -4.79 2.62
C ARG A 134 -5.56 -4.70 1.31
N GLU A 135 -4.94 -3.55 1.05
CA GLU A 135 -4.18 -3.31 -0.17
C GLU A 135 -2.69 -3.66 -0.04
N ASN A 136 -2.28 -4.19 1.12
CA ASN A 136 -0.88 -4.52 1.46
C ASN A 136 0.09 -3.35 1.19
N LEU A 137 -0.29 -2.16 1.64
CA LEU A 137 0.46 -0.93 1.47
C LEU A 137 1.52 -0.76 2.57
N MET A 138 2.48 0.10 2.29
CA MET A 138 3.23 0.76 3.35
C MET A 138 2.41 1.90 3.95
N TRP A 139 2.69 2.25 5.22
CA TRP A 139 2.09 3.41 5.88
C TRP A 139 2.25 4.71 5.07
N GLN A 140 3.33 4.84 4.30
CA GLN A 140 3.64 6.00 3.45
C GLN A 140 2.77 6.13 2.21
N GLN A 141 2.14 5.03 1.79
CA GLN A 141 1.28 4.97 0.61
C GLN A 141 -0.18 5.23 0.95
N ALA A 142 -0.55 5.18 2.24
CA ALA A 142 -1.92 5.47 2.65
C ALA A 142 -2.29 6.92 2.28
N PRO A 143 -3.50 7.15 1.75
CA PRO A 143 -3.99 8.50 1.47
C PRO A 143 -3.87 9.43 2.68
N ALA A 144 -3.35 10.64 2.46
CA ALA A 144 -3.08 11.60 3.53
C ALA A 144 -4.35 12.01 4.31
N VAL A 145 -5.53 11.86 3.70
CA VAL A 145 -6.83 12.11 4.33
C VAL A 145 -7.06 11.27 5.59
N PHE A 146 -6.38 10.14 5.73
CA PHE A 146 -6.44 9.29 6.92
C PHE A 146 -5.53 9.74 8.08
N GLY A 147 -4.88 10.90 7.98
CA GLY A 147 -4.04 11.46 9.06
C GLY A 147 -2.53 11.33 8.84
N GLY A 148 -2.10 10.83 7.68
CA GLY A 148 -0.69 10.69 7.29
C GLY A 148 0.06 9.54 7.97
N GLU A 149 1.24 9.19 7.44
CA GLU A 149 2.03 8.02 7.84
C GLU A 149 2.26 7.95 9.36
N MET A 150 2.72 9.05 9.96
CA MET A 150 3.09 9.07 11.38
C MET A 150 1.90 8.82 12.29
N ALA A 151 0.72 9.33 11.96
CA ALA A 151 -0.47 9.14 12.79
C ALA A 151 -0.97 7.70 12.72
N LEU A 152 -1.05 7.13 11.51
CA LEU A 152 -1.42 5.74 11.29
C LEU A 152 -0.47 4.79 12.02
N ARG A 153 0.85 4.96 11.85
CA ARG A 153 1.85 4.09 12.48
C ARG A 153 1.85 4.20 14.00
N ARG A 154 1.63 5.40 14.57
CA ARG A 154 1.52 5.58 16.02
C ARG A 154 0.27 4.89 16.56
N ARG A 155 -0.89 5.08 15.92
CA ARG A 155 -2.14 4.46 16.35
C ARG A 155 -2.16 2.96 16.17
N TRP A 156 -1.57 2.43 15.09
CA TRP A 156 -1.32 0.99 14.93
C TRP A 156 -0.62 0.39 16.16
N ASN A 157 0.50 0.98 16.58
CA ASN A 157 1.25 0.46 17.72
C ASN A 157 0.51 0.66 19.06
N GLN A 158 -0.10 1.82 19.27
CA GLN A 158 -0.81 2.12 20.51
C GLN A 158 -2.05 1.24 20.69
N TRP A 159 -2.87 1.12 19.66
CA TRP A 159 -4.10 0.32 19.70
C TRP A 159 -3.81 -1.17 19.65
N GLY A 160 -2.79 -1.59 18.89
CA GLY A 160 -2.35 -2.99 18.86
C GLY A 160 -1.85 -3.45 20.23
N ALA A 161 -0.92 -2.72 20.84
CA ALA A 161 -0.39 -3.09 22.16
C ALA A 161 -1.44 -3.03 23.29
N ALA A 162 -2.52 -2.27 23.10
CA ALA A 162 -3.62 -2.16 24.06
C ALA A 162 -4.75 -3.19 23.83
N GLY A 163 -4.64 -4.08 22.84
CA GLY A 163 -5.67 -5.05 22.47
C GLY A 163 -6.89 -4.46 21.75
N VAL A 164 -6.88 -3.14 21.49
CA VAL A 164 -7.99 -2.45 20.81
C VAL A 164 -8.14 -2.96 19.38
N LEU A 165 -7.04 -3.16 18.64
CA LEU A 165 -7.13 -3.64 17.26
C LEU A 165 -7.62 -5.09 17.17
N ASP A 166 -7.30 -5.95 18.15
CA ASP A 166 -7.80 -7.32 18.18
C ASP A 166 -9.32 -7.32 18.29
N ALA A 167 -9.85 -6.63 19.31
CA ALA A 167 -11.27 -6.54 19.53
C ALA A 167 -12.00 -5.85 18.37
N VAL A 168 -11.44 -4.76 17.83
CA VAL A 168 -12.00 -4.08 16.65
C VAL A 168 -12.03 -5.01 15.45
N PHE A 169 -10.93 -5.68 15.10
CA PHE A 169 -10.87 -6.53 13.91
C PHE A 169 -11.75 -7.77 14.04
N GLY A 170 -11.90 -8.35 15.24
CA GLY A 170 -12.83 -9.45 15.48
C GLY A 170 -14.32 -9.08 15.32
N HIS A 171 -14.65 -7.78 15.35
CA HIS A 171 -16.04 -7.29 15.27
C HIS A 171 -16.31 -6.39 14.05
N LEU A 172 -15.32 -6.18 13.19
CA LEU A 172 -15.44 -5.31 12.03
C LEU A 172 -15.86 -6.13 10.80
N PHE A 173 -17.16 -6.14 10.51
CA PHE A 173 -17.74 -6.88 9.39
C PHE A 173 -18.17 -5.97 8.23
N GLU A 174 -18.19 -6.53 7.02
CA GLU A 174 -18.82 -5.92 5.84
C GLU A 174 -19.85 -6.88 5.23
N PRO A 175 -20.99 -6.37 4.73
CA PRO A 175 -22.01 -7.19 4.11
C PRO A 175 -21.52 -7.74 2.77
N THR A 176 -21.78 -9.02 2.51
CA THR A 176 -21.54 -9.66 1.21
C THR A 176 -22.74 -10.47 0.76
N SER A 177 -22.73 -10.94 -0.50
CA SER A 177 -23.79 -11.81 -1.04
C SER A 177 -23.97 -13.11 -0.24
N ASN A 178 -22.92 -13.55 0.47
CA ASN A 178 -22.89 -14.81 1.22
C ASN A 178 -22.94 -14.59 2.74
N GLY A 179 -23.37 -13.40 3.19
CA GLY A 179 -23.40 -13.03 4.61
C GLY A 179 -22.30 -12.05 5.02
N PRO A 180 -22.22 -11.67 6.30
CA PRO A 180 -21.19 -10.76 6.79
C PRO A 180 -19.80 -11.44 6.77
N ARG A 181 -18.78 -10.71 6.32
CA ARG A 181 -17.37 -11.17 6.39
C ARG A 181 -16.51 -10.18 7.17
N LEU A 182 -15.41 -10.67 7.75
CA LEU A 182 -14.42 -9.80 8.38
C LEU A 182 -13.81 -8.83 7.35
N VAL A 183 -13.71 -7.55 7.75
CA VAL A 183 -13.09 -6.49 6.96
C VAL A 183 -11.56 -6.67 6.88
N VAL A 184 -10.96 -7.20 7.95
CA VAL A 184 -9.54 -7.54 8.07
C VAL A 184 -9.43 -9.03 8.38
N THR A 185 -8.71 -9.78 7.54
CA THR A 185 -8.46 -11.21 7.75
C THR A 185 -7.03 -11.49 8.20
N ASP A 186 -6.80 -12.68 8.75
CA ASP A 186 -5.49 -13.22 9.07
C ASP A 186 -4.52 -13.18 7.86
N THR A 187 -5.02 -13.45 6.66
CA THR A 187 -4.27 -13.40 5.40
C THR A 187 -3.78 -11.98 5.09
N MET A 188 -4.58 -10.95 5.37
CA MET A 188 -4.15 -9.57 5.20
C MET A 188 -3.05 -9.19 6.21
N LEU A 189 -3.19 -9.64 7.46
CA LEU A 189 -2.19 -9.44 8.51
C LEU A 189 -0.87 -10.12 8.18
N THR A 190 -0.91 -11.38 7.76
CA THR A 190 0.28 -12.16 7.42
C THR A 190 0.94 -11.70 6.10
N ASN A 191 0.20 -11.09 5.19
CA ASN A 191 0.80 -10.49 4.00
C ASN A 191 1.49 -9.16 4.30
N ASN A 192 0.97 -8.35 5.22
CA ASN A 192 1.54 -7.05 5.57
C ASN A 192 2.76 -7.16 6.49
N THR A 193 3.80 -6.34 6.29
CA THR A 193 4.99 -6.38 7.16
C THR A 193 4.69 -5.96 8.60
N SER A 194 3.86 -4.92 8.80
CA SER A 194 3.44 -4.47 10.13
C SER A 194 2.47 -5.46 10.75
N GLY A 195 1.56 -6.02 9.94
CA GLY A 195 0.63 -7.09 10.35
C GLY A 195 1.38 -8.33 10.87
N ARG A 196 2.34 -8.88 10.12
CA ARG A 196 3.19 -10.01 10.56
C ARG A 196 3.90 -9.73 11.87
N ARG A 197 4.44 -8.52 12.02
CA ARG A 197 5.11 -8.11 13.25
C ARG A 197 4.12 -8.12 14.43
N ALA A 198 2.91 -7.60 14.24
CA ALA A 198 1.89 -7.59 15.29
C ALA A 198 1.40 -9.00 15.65
N VAL A 199 1.24 -9.89 14.67
CA VAL A 199 0.96 -11.31 14.92
C VAL A 199 2.08 -11.95 15.73
N ALA A 200 3.35 -11.72 15.36
CA ALA A 200 4.50 -12.22 16.10
C ALA A 200 4.64 -11.62 17.52
N LEU A 201 4.03 -10.46 17.77
CA LEU A 201 3.93 -9.83 19.09
C LEU A 201 2.73 -10.33 19.90
N GLY A 202 1.89 -11.22 19.35
CA GLY A 202 0.70 -11.74 20.02
C GLY A 202 -0.43 -10.72 20.15
N TRP A 203 -0.54 -9.75 19.23
CA TRP A 203 -1.59 -8.72 19.31
C TRP A 203 -2.95 -9.17 18.79
N PHE A 204 -3.05 -10.32 18.13
CA PHE A 204 -4.26 -10.77 17.44
C PHE A 204 -4.58 -12.21 17.81
N GLU A 205 -5.22 -12.41 18.96
CA GLU A 205 -5.61 -13.75 19.45
C GLU A 205 -7.05 -14.10 19.04
N THR A 206 -7.89 -13.10 18.76
CA THR A 206 -9.33 -13.29 18.48
C THR A 206 -9.66 -13.44 17.00
N ILE A 207 -8.73 -13.14 16.11
CA ILE A 207 -8.96 -13.23 14.66
C ILE A 207 -8.91 -14.70 14.23
N ILE A 208 -10.07 -15.22 13.88
CA ILE A 208 -10.25 -16.54 13.26
C ILE A 208 -9.76 -16.47 11.81
N SER A 209 -9.12 -17.53 11.32
CA SER A 209 -8.65 -17.55 9.93
C SER A 209 -9.81 -17.53 8.95
N ALA A 210 -9.60 -16.95 7.76
CA ALA A 210 -10.64 -16.95 6.72
C ALA A 210 -11.10 -18.37 6.35
N GLU A 211 -10.18 -19.35 6.38
CA GLU A 211 -10.48 -20.76 6.13
C GLU A 211 -11.36 -21.38 7.23
N GLU A 212 -11.10 -21.08 8.51
CA GLU A 212 -11.93 -21.54 9.62
C GLU A 212 -13.34 -20.92 9.59
N MET A 213 -13.48 -19.69 9.10
CA MET A 213 -14.79 -19.05 8.90
C MET A 213 -15.58 -19.63 7.73
N GLU A 214 -14.91 -19.97 6.61
CA GLU A 214 -15.56 -20.59 5.45
C GLU A 214 -15.95 -22.06 5.69
N ALA A 215 -15.32 -22.71 6.68
CA ALA A 215 -15.61 -24.10 7.07
C ALA A 215 -16.76 -24.25 8.09
N ALA A 216 -17.27 -23.15 8.65
CA ALA A 216 -18.31 -23.11 9.69
C ALA A 216 -19.71 -22.80 9.13
#